data_AF-A0A640TIH4-F1
#
_entry.id   AF-A0A640TIH4-F1
#
_cell.length_a   1.000
_cell.length_b   1.000
_cell.length_c   1.000
_cell.angle_alpha   90.00
_cell.angle_beta   90.00
_cell.angle_gamma   90.00
#
_symmetry.space_group_name_H-M   'P 1'
#
loop_
_entity.id
_entity.type
_entity.pdbx_description
1 polymer ?
#
loop_
_entity_poly.entity_id
_entity_poly.type
_entity_poly.pdbx_seq_one_letter_code
_entity_poly.pdbx_strand_id
1 'polypeptide(L)'
;MPKRRRWLPPVLVCCAMAAVAVGFWAIMALGARQPPRPEAAAEQIAGLQPDQHPSESRFYVPRTARVTNGTARLTYKVYGTGDSSVRDFWRTYDLKGSPPRTSQTSYTDHVAGHLRKISVTYENLPPDAPRLQREHPVDNHPATITVTAGPA
;
A
#
# COMPACT_ATOMS: atom_id res chain seq x y z
N MET A 1 -12.96 -35.18 60.76
CA MET A 1 -12.37 -33.82 60.84
C MET A 1 -12.22 -33.24 59.43
N PRO A 2 -12.91 -32.13 59.08
CA PRO A 2 -12.99 -31.64 57.69
C PRO A 2 -11.81 -30.70 57.38
N LYS A 3 -10.73 -31.22 56.80
CA LYS A 3 -9.51 -30.44 56.45
C LYS A 3 -9.35 -30.14 54.94
N ARG A 4 -10.42 -30.29 54.15
CA ARG A 4 -10.37 -30.10 52.67
C ARG A 4 -10.86 -28.73 52.16
N ARG A 5 -11.44 -27.86 53.00
CA ARG A 5 -12.09 -26.61 52.55
C ARG A 5 -11.23 -25.34 52.57
N ARG A 6 -10.01 -25.38 53.14
CA ARG A 6 -9.22 -24.14 53.38
C ARG A 6 -8.37 -23.67 52.19
N TRP A 7 -8.17 -24.53 51.18
CA TRP A 7 -7.33 -24.25 50.00
C TRP A 7 -8.12 -23.99 48.71
N LEU A 8 -9.43 -24.27 48.71
CA LEU A 8 -10.34 -23.96 47.60
C LEU A 8 -10.46 -22.45 47.30
N PRO A 9 -10.60 -21.54 48.30
CA PRO A 9 -10.76 -20.11 48.00
C PRO A 9 -9.58 -19.47 47.26
N PRO A 10 -8.29 -19.68 47.62
CA PRO A 10 -7.18 -19.05 46.89
C PRO A 10 -7.02 -19.59 45.46
N VAL A 11 -7.29 -20.88 45.24
CA VAL A 11 -7.23 -21.48 43.90
C VAL A 11 -8.30 -20.91 42.98
N LEU A 12 -9.52 -20.73 43.49
CA LEU A 12 -10.63 -20.11 42.75
C LEU A 12 -10.33 -18.65 42.40
N VAL A 13 -9.73 -17.89 43.32
CA VAL A 13 -9.34 -16.49 43.06
C VAL A 13 -8.23 -16.41 42.00
N CYS A 14 -7.20 -17.27 42.06
CA CYS A 14 -6.18 -17.34 41.02
C CYS A 14 -6.77 -17.72 39.65
N CYS A 15 -7.73 -18.65 39.63
CA CYS A 15 -8.40 -19.07 38.39
C CYS A 15 -9.23 -17.93 37.78
N ALA A 16 -9.96 -17.18 38.62
CA ALA A 16 -10.71 -16.01 38.19
C ALA A 16 -9.78 -14.90 37.64
N MET A 17 -8.66 -14.63 38.30
CA MET A 17 -7.68 -13.64 37.81
C MET A 17 -7.04 -14.06 36.49
N ALA A 18 -6.72 -15.35 36.32
CA ALA A 18 -6.22 -15.88 35.04
C ALA A 18 -7.26 -15.71 33.92
N ALA A 19 -8.54 -16.00 34.19
CA ALA A 19 -9.61 -15.80 33.21
C ALA A 19 -9.77 -14.33 32.81
N VAL A 20 -9.67 -13.39 33.76
CA VAL A 20 -9.70 -11.95 33.48
C VAL A 20 -8.49 -11.51 32.65
N ALA A 21 -7.28 -12.01 32.96
CA ALA A 21 -6.07 -11.69 32.22
C ALA A 21 -6.13 -12.19 30.77
N VAL A 22 -6.63 -13.41 30.55
CA VAL A 22 -6.83 -13.98 29.20
C VAL A 22 -7.92 -13.20 28.45
N GLY A 23 -9.03 -12.88 29.11
CA GLY A 23 -10.10 -12.07 28.52
C GLY A 23 -9.61 -10.69 28.11
N PHE A 24 -8.83 -10.03 28.95
CA PHE A 24 -8.22 -8.73 28.65
C PHE A 24 -7.25 -8.82 27.46
N TRP A 25 -6.41 -9.85 27.42
CA TRP A 25 -5.51 -10.09 26.28
C TRP A 25 -6.28 -10.36 24.98
N ALA A 26 -7.36 -11.13 25.04
CA ALA A 26 -8.22 -11.39 23.88
C ALA A 26 -8.87 -10.10 23.38
N ILE A 27 -9.40 -9.26 24.27
CA ILE A 27 -9.99 -7.96 23.93
C ILE A 27 -8.93 -7.05 23.28
N MET A 28 -7.72 -7.00 23.82
CA MET A 28 -6.61 -6.22 23.23
C MET A 28 -6.21 -6.75 21.85
N ALA A 29 -6.13 -8.08 21.67
CA ALA A 29 -5.81 -8.69 20.38
C ALA A 29 -6.92 -8.47 19.34
N LEU A 30 -8.19 -8.45 19.76
CA LEU A 30 -9.34 -8.11 18.92
C LEU A 30 -9.37 -6.62 18.56
N GLY A 31 -9.06 -5.73 19.50
CA GLY A 31 -8.96 -4.28 19.26
C GLY A 31 -7.76 -3.88 18.39
N ALA A 32 -6.68 -4.66 18.41
CA ALA A 32 -5.50 -4.46 17.58
C ALA A 32 -5.69 -4.90 16.12
N ARG A 33 -6.76 -5.65 15.80
CA ARG A 33 -7.15 -5.92 14.41
C ARG A 33 -7.77 -4.65 13.82
N GLN A 34 -6.89 -3.73 13.40
CA GLN A 34 -7.31 -2.63 12.54
C GLN A 34 -8.05 -3.23 11.34
N PRO A 35 -9.27 -2.76 11.00
CA PRO A 35 -9.92 -3.19 9.78
C PRO A 35 -8.97 -2.94 8.61
N PRO A 36 -8.93 -3.83 7.60
CA PRO A 36 -8.03 -3.68 6.47
C PRO A 36 -8.22 -2.29 5.88
N ARG A 37 -7.13 -1.52 5.79
CA ARG A 37 -7.20 -0.18 5.21
C ARG A 37 -7.75 -0.34 3.78
N PRO A 38 -8.70 0.49 3.35
CA PRO A 38 -9.19 0.45 1.97
C PRO A 38 -8.06 0.63 0.94
N GLU A 39 -6.96 1.24 1.36
CA GLU A 39 -5.69 1.35 0.63
C GLU A 39 -5.08 -0.02 0.33
N ALA A 40 -4.98 -0.91 1.32
CA ALA A 40 -4.35 -2.23 1.15
C ALA A 40 -5.09 -3.09 0.13
N ALA A 41 -6.43 -3.04 0.12
CA ALA A 41 -7.24 -3.76 -0.88
C ALA A 41 -7.02 -3.20 -2.30
N ALA A 42 -6.93 -1.87 -2.44
CA ALA A 42 -6.65 -1.25 -3.72
C ALA A 42 -5.23 -1.56 -4.21
N GLU A 43 -4.24 -1.47 -3.33
CA GLU A 43 -2.84 -1.83 -3.61
C GLU A 43 -2.71 -3.30 -4.02
N GLN A 44 -3.42 -4.21 -3.33
CA GLN A 44 -3.44 -5.63 -3.66
C GLN A 44 -3.98 -5.89 -5.07
N ILE A 45 -5.14 -5.31 -5.42
CA ILE A 45 -5.74 -5.42 -6.77
C ILE A 45 -4.81 -4.82 -7.82
N ALA A 46 -4.16 -3.69 -7.51
CA ALA A 46 -3.20 -3.06 -8.40
C ALA A 46 -1.83 -3.74 -8.43
N GLY A 47 -1.59 -4.78 -7.64
CA GLY A 47 -0.29 -5.44 -7.58
C GLY A 47 0.84 -4.57 -7.05
N LEU A 48 0.53 -3.65 -6.14
CA LEU A 48 1.44 -2.67 -5.53
C LEU A 48 1.59 -2.90 -4.01
N GLN A 49 1.11 -4.03 -3.49
CA GLN A 49 1.18 -4.31 -2.07
C GLN A 49 2.63 -4.62 -1.67
N PRO A 50 3.13 -4.11 -0.52
CA PRO A 50 4.50 -4.37 -0.06
C PRO A 50 4.92 -5.84 -0.08
N ASP A 51 4.01 -6.74 0.33
CA ASP A 51 4.26 -8.18 0.38
C ASP A 51 4.52 -8.82 -1.00
N GLN A 52 4.12 -8.16 -2.09
CA GLN A 52 4.37 -8.60 -3.46
C GLN A 52 5.77 -8.20 -3.96
N HIS A 53 6.45 -7.29 -3.26
CA HIS A 53 7.71 -6.66 -3.66
C HIS A 53 8.76 -6.73 -2.53
N PRO A 54 9.13 -7.93 -2.05
CA PRO A 54 9.94 -8.09 -0.85
C PRO A 54 11.39 -7.59 -0.99
N SER A 55 11.86 -7.33 -2.20
CA SER A 55 13.21 -6.83 -2.48
C SER A 55 13.41 -5.35 -2.14
N GLU A 56 12.32 -4.60 -1.94
CA GLU A 56 12.37 -3.15 -1.77
C GLU A 56 12.12 -2.77 -0.31
N SER A 57 12.99 -1.90 0.21
CA SER A 57 12.94 -1.45 1.61
C SER A 57 11.96 -0.29 1.85
N ARG A 58 11.40 0.26 0.76
CA ARG A 58 10.57 1.46 0.79
C ARG A 58 9.41 1.31 -0.19
N PHE A 59 8.24 1.76 0.23
CA PHE A 59 7.03 1.76 -0.57
C PHE A 59 6.41 3.16 -0.60
N TYR A 60 5.74 3.47 -1.70
CA TYR A 60 5.01 4.72 -1.83
C TYR A 60 3.65 4.58 -1.16
N VAL A 61 3.28 5.59 -0.37
CA VAL A 61 1.94 5.67 0.25
C VAL A 61 1.02 6.44 -0.69
N PRO A 62 -0.14 5.89 -1.08
CA PRO A 62 -1.10 6.58 -1.92
C PRO A 62 -1.72 7.75 -1.15
N ARG A 63 -1.91 8.90 -1.82
CA ARG A 63 -2.71 10.01 -1.27
C ARG A 63 -4.20 9.70 -1.27
N THR A 64 -4.65 8.94 -2.26
CA THR A 64 -6.02 8.46 -2.34
C THR A 64 -6.01 7.03 -2.86
N ALA A 65 -6.85 6.19 -2.27
CA ALA A 65 -7.08 4.83 -2.71
C ALA A 65 -8.57 4.52 -2.62
N ARG A 66 -9.14 3.97 -3.68
CA ARG A 66 -10.54 3.57 -3.75
C ARG A 66 -10.67 2.28 -4.54
N VAL A 67 -11.61 1.44 -4.11
CA VAL A 67 -12.06 0.28 -4.87
C VAL A 67 -13.53 0.50 -5.22
N THR A 68 -13.89 0.32 -6.48
CA THR A 68 -15.26 0.45 -6.97
C THR A 68 -15.52 -0.66 -7.97
N ASN A 69 -16.49 -1.54 -7.69
CA ASN A 69 -16.86 -2.66 -8.55
C ASN A 69 -15.66 -3.51 -9.01
N GLY A 70 -14.74 -3.84 -8.09
CA GLY A 70 -13.53 -4.61 -8.40
C GLY A 70 -12.43 -3.83 -9.12
N THR A 71 -12.63 -2.54 -9.40
CA THR A 71 -11.61 -1.66 -9.96
C THR A 71 -10.95 -0.85 -8.86
N ALA A 72 -9.65 -1.02 -8.67
CA ALA A 72 -8.82 -0.20 -7.80
C ALA A 72 -8.36 1.06 -8.53
N ARG A 73 -8.38 2.19 -7.83
CA ARG A 73 -7.81 3.46 -8.27
C ARG A 73 -6.98 4.06 -7.16
N LEU A 74 -5.69 4.23 -7.41
CA LEU A 74 -4.71 4.81 -6.49
C LEU A 74 -4.09 6.06 -7.10
N THR A 75 -3.86 7.08 -6.28
CA THR A 75 -3.15 8.30 -6.69
C THR A 75 -1.97 8.55 -5.77
N TYR A 76 -0.78 8.66 -6.35
CA TYR A 76 0.47 8.91 -5.66
C TYR A 76 1.02 10.28 -6.02
N LYS A 77 1.78 10.84 -5.09
CA LYS A 77 2.53 12.08 -5.29
C LYS A 77 4.01 11.79 -5.16
N VAL A 78 4.77 12.10 -6.20
CA VAL A 78 6.23 12.07 -6.17
C VAL A 78 6.76 13.50 -6.23
N TYR A 79 7.87 13.75 -5.54
CA TYR A 79 8.41 15.12 -5.38
C TYR A 79 9.57 15.44 -6.34
N GLY A 80 10.02 14.47 -7.14
CA GLY A 80 11.08 14.68 -8.11
C GLY A 80 12.49 14.69 -7.50
N THR A 81 12.67 14.24 -6.26
CA THR A 81 14.02 14.02 -5.71
C THR A 81 14.54 12.65 -6.15
N GLY A 82 15.85 12.43 -6.13
CA GLY A 82 16.45 11.14 -6.53
C GLY A 82 15.80 9.95 -5.82
N ASP A 83 15.49 10.14 -4.53
CA ASP A 83 14.83 9.15 -3.68
C ASP A 83 13.29 9.25 -3.74
N SER A 84 12.69 10.10 -4.56
CA SER A 84 11.24 10.22 -4.72
C SER A 84 10.90 10.69 -6.14
N SER A 85 11.25 9.85 -7.11
CA SER A 85 11.11 10.10 -8.54
C SER A 85 10.10 9.14 -9.18
N VAL A 86 9.65 9.45 -10.39
CA VAL A 86 8.81 8.50 -11.17
C VAL A 86 9.57 7.22 -11.49
N ARG A 87 10.89 7.31 -11.71
CA ARG A 87 11.77 6.16 -11.93
C ARG A 87 11.91 5.29 -10.69
N ASP A 88 12.08 5.92 -9.53
CA ASP A 88 12.15 5.20 -8.25
C ASP A 88 10.83 4.48 -7.96
N PHE A 89 9.68 5.11 -8.26
CA PHE A 89 8.37 4.45 -8.21
C PHE A 89 8.31 3.23 -9.16
N TRP A 90 8.78 3.37 -10.39
CA TRP A 90 8.82 2.28 -11.36
C TRP A 90 9.68 1.10 -10.87
N ARG A 91 10.85 1.40 -10.29
CA ARG A 91 11.76 0.39 -9.73
C ARG A 91 11.16 -0.31 -8.51
N THR A 92 10.58 0.47 -7.60
CA THR A 92 10.02 -0.02 -6.33
C THR A 92 8.96 -1.11 -6.54
N TYR A 93 8.21 -1.04 -7.64
CA TYR A 93 7.14 -1.99 -7.95
C TYR A 93 7.46 -2.89 -9.14
N ASP A 94 8.73 -2.96 -9.55
CA ASP A 94 9.23 -3.74 -10.70
C ASP A 94 8.32 -3.65 -11.94
N LEU A 95 7.88 -2.43 -12.25
CA LEU A 95 6.96 -2.18 -13.35
C LEU A 95 7.68 -2.41 -14.67
N LYS A 96 7.11 -3.25 -15.53
CA LYS A 96 7.73 -3.56 -16.82
C LYS A 96 7.81 -2.31 -17.70
N GLY A 97 8.82 -2.26 -18.56
CA GLY A 97 9.03 -1.14 -19.48
C GLY A 97 9.64 0.10 -18.80
N SER A 98 9.49 1.26 -19.45
CA SER A 98 10.02 2.53 -18.95
C SER A 98 8.88 3.47 -18.56
N PRO A 99 9.07 4.32 -17.54
CA PRO A 99 8.08 5.32 -17.18
C PRO A 99 7.76 6.24 -18.39
N PRO A 100 6.51 6.68 -18.53
CA PRO A 100 6.13 7.71 -19.48
C PRO A 100 7.04 8.94 -19.36
N ARG A 101 7.67 9.35 -20.47
CA ARG A 101 8.56 10.52 -20.49
C ARG A 101 7.85 11.82 -20.89
N THR A 102 6.53 11.76 -21.07
CA THR A 102 5.68 12.90 -21.44
C THR A 102 4.38 12.83 -20.63
N SER A 103 3.75 13.98 -20.38
CA SER A 103 2.53 14.11 -19.57
C SER A 103 1.29 13.41 -20.14
N GLN A 104 1.41 12.83 -21.34
CA GLN A 104 0.27 12.34 -22.13
C GLN A 104 0.31 10.85 -22.43
N THR A 105 1.32 10.11 -21.94
CA THR A 105 1.43 8.67 -22.20
C THR A 105 1.02 7.88 -20.96
N SER A 106 0.07 6.97 -21.12
CA SER A 106 -0.26 5.97 -20.10
C SER A 106 0.46 4.66 -20.42
N TYR A 107 1.04 4.04 -19.39
CA TYR A 107 1.54 2.68 -19.46
C TYR A 107 0.43 1.70 -19.09
N THR A 108 0.34 0.57 -19.77
CA THR A 108 -0.67 -0.46 -19.47
C THR A 108 0.00 -1.83 -19.40
N ASP A 109 -0.34 -2.60 -18.38
CA ASP A 109 0.10 -3.98 -18.20
C ASP A 109 -0.98 -4.86 -17.57
N HIS A 110 -0.66 -6.13 -17.37
CA HIS A 110 -1.53 -7.10 -16.69
C HIS A 110 -0.88 -7.54 -15.39
N VAL A 111 -1.66 -7.50 -14.30
CA VAL A 111 -1.22 -7.92 -12.97
C VAL A 111 -2.29 -8.74 -12.29
N ALA A 112 -1.95 -9.97 -11.85
CA ALA A 112 -2.88 -10.88 -11.20
C ALA A 112 -4.25 -11.02 -11.92
N GLY A 113 -4.25 -11.08 -13.26
CA GLY A 113 -5.45 -11.18 -14.09
C GLY A 113 -6.22 -9.87 -14.31
N HIS A 114 -5.77 -8.75 -13.75
CA HIS A 114 -6.36 -7.42 -13.91
C HIS A 114 -5.58 -6.60 -14.94
N LEU A 115 -6.28 -5.82 -15.75
CA LEU A 115 -5.67 -4.81 -16.61
C LEU A 115 -5.32 -3.60 -15.75
N ARG A 116 -4.05 -3.25 -15.68
CA ARG A 116 -3.55 -2.10 -14.92
C ARG A 116 -3.07 -1.02 -15.87
N LYS A 117 -3.59 0.19 -15.69
CA LYS A 117 -3.23 1.41 -16.41
C LYS A 117 -2.58 2.39 -15.44
N ILE A 118 -1.39 2.86 -15.79
CA ILE A 118 -0.60 3.80 -15.01
C ILE A 118 -0.42 5.07 -15.84
N SER A 119 -1.01 6.17 -15.37
CA SER A 119 -0.88 7.49 -15.96
C SER A 119 0.03 8.35 -15.09
N VAL A 120 1.00 9.02 -15.72
CA VAL A 120 1.91 9.94 -15.03
C VAL A 120 1.64 11.35 -15.52
N THR A 121 1.32 12.24 -14.60
CA THR A 121 1.12 13.67 -14.87
C THR A 121 2.20 14.45 -14.15
N TYR A 122 3.18 14.95 -14.91
CA TYR A 122 4.25 15.77 -14.35
C TYR A 122 3.75 17.20 -14.10
N GLU A 123 4.17 17.78 -12.98
CA GLU A 123 3.84 19.17 -12.66
C GLU A 123 4.76 20.13 -13.41
N ASN A 124 4.20 21.28 -13.82
CA ASN A 124 4.92 22.36 -14.50
C ASN A 124 5.57 21.96 -15.84
N LEU A 125 5.14 20.83 -16.43
CA LEU A 125 5.54 20.40 -17.76
C LEU A 125 4.49 20.77 -18.79
N PRO A 126 4.83 21.56 -19.83
CA PRO A 126 3.92 21.83 -20.94
C PRO A 126 3.41 20.51 -21.55
N PRO A 127 2.11 20.42 -21.90
CA PRO A 127 1.53 19.20 -22.47
C PRO A 127 2.23 18.77 -23.78
N ASP A 128 2.77 19.72 -24.53
CA ASP A 128 3.48 19.52 -25.80
C ASP A 128 5.01 19.60 -25.65
N ALA A 129 5.55 19.43 -24.44
CA ALA A 129 7.00 19.46 -24.26
C ALA A 129 7.66 18.38 -25.14
N PRO A 130 8.55 18.75 -26.08
CA PRO A 130 9.26 17.77 -26.90
C PRO A 130 10.02 16.84 -25.96
N ARG A 131 10.13 15.55 -26.32
CA ARG A 131 10.89 14.53 -25.56
C ARG A 131 12.09 15.17 -24.87
N LEU A 132 11.97 15.44 -23.56
CA LEU A 132 12.98 16.16 -22.80
C LEU A 132 14.13 15.19 -22.55
N GLN A 133 15.05 15.13 -23.51
CA GLN A 133 15.94 13.99 -23.68
C GLN A 133 17.38 14.20 -23.22
N ARG A 134 17.82 15.40 -22.79
CA ARG A 134 19.27 15.61 -22.67
C ARG A 134 19.87 16.20 -21.40
N GLU A 135 19.19 17.05 -20.64
CA GLU A 135 19.93 17.77 -19.57
C GLU A 135 19.41 17.54 -18.16
N HIS A 136 18.15 17.13 -17.97
CA HIS A 136 17.60 16.79 -16.64
C HIS A 136 16.74 15.52 -16.76
N PRO A 137 16.95 14.48 -15.92
CA PRO A 137 16.10 13.30 -15.93
C PRO A 137 14.65 13.73 -15.63
N VAL A 138 13.73 13.55 -16.58
CA VAL A 138 12.30 13.90 -16.43
C VAL A 138 11.68 13.27 -15.18
N ASP A 139 12.23 12.14 -14.76
CA ASP A 139 11.81 11.40 -13.56
C ASP A 139 12.03 12.19 -12.25
N ASN A 140 12.92 13.18 -12.25
CA ASN A 140 13.22 14.07 -11.13
C ASN A 140 12.32 15.32 -11.10
N HIS A 141 11.17 15.28 -11.77
CA HIS A 141 10.13 16.29 -11.59
C HIS A 141 9.05 15.81 -10.65
N PRO A 142 8.45 16.72 -9.85
CA PRO A 142 7.23 16.41 -9.12
C PRO A 142 6.17 15.90 -10.09
N ALA A 143 5.51 14.80 -9.74
CA ALA A 143 4.49 14.22 -10.58
C ALA A 143 3.37 13.60 -9.74
N THR A 144 2.22 13.45 -10.36
CA THR A 144 1.09 12.68 -9.84
C THR A 144 0.97 11.40 -10.66
N ILE A 145 1.03 10.26 -10.00
CA ILE A 145 0.90 8.94 -10.63
C ILE A 145 -0.48 8.40 -10.30
N THR A 146 -1.29 8.14 -11.31
CA THR A 146 -2.60 7.50 -11.15
C THR A 146 -2.52 6.07 -11.64
N VAL A 147 -2.79 5.12 -10.76
CA VAL A 147 -2.85 3.69 -11.08
C VAL A 147 -4.31 3.26 -11.03
N THR A 148 -4.79 2.64 -12.11
CA THR A 148 -6.12 2.04 -12.17
C THR A 148 -5.97 0.58 -12.54
N ALA A 149 -6.52 -0.35 -11.77
CA ALA A 149 -6.45 -1.77 -12.03
C ALA A 149 -7.83 -2.40 -11.86
N GLY A 150 -8.29 -3.16 -12.85
CA GLY A 150 -9.63 -3.75 -12.84
C GLY A 150 -9.73 -4.95 -13.77
N PRO A 151 -10.89 -5.63 -13.79
CA PRO A 151 -11.15 -6.67 -14.77
C PRO A 151 -10.96 -6.12 -16.19
N ALA A 152 -10.30 -6.91 -17.04
CA ALA A 152 -10.03 -6.56 -18.44
C ALA A 152 -11.31 -6.52 -19.29
#